data_AF-A0A2E9NJV3-F1
#
_entry.id   AF-A0A2E9NJV3-F1
#
_cell.length_a   1.000
_cell.length_b   1.000
_cell.length_c   1.000
_cell.angle_alpha   90.00
_cell.angle_beta   90.00
_cell.angle_gamma   90.00
#
_symmetry.space_group_name_H-M   'P 1'
#
loop_
_entity.id
_entity.type
_entity.pdbx_description
1 polymer ?
#
loop_
_entity_poly.entity_id
_entity_poly.type
_entity_poly.pdbx_seq_one_letter_code
_entity_poly.pdbx_strand_id
1 'polypeptide(L)'
;MPIVGRTELETLLAAWRENGESVALASGAFDVLHVGHVRYLNNARLSADRLIVAVSDDASVEALEGAGRPILPAADRAELVAAFEVVDAAIICSAATAADVREWIQPDTHCEDRDLMAQLTRDLIARIGDQF
;
A
#
# COMPACT_ATOMS: atom_id res chain seq x y z
N MET A 1 -10.17 6.82 -10.30
CA MET A 1 -10.47 5.54 -9.61
C MET A 1 -10.63 5.83 -8.13
N PRO A 2 -11.56 5.18 -7.42
CA PRO A 2 -12.04 5.73 -6.16
C PRO A 2 -11.12 5.40 -5.00
N ILE A 3 -10.86 6.43 -4.20
CA ILE A 3 -10.65 6.28 -2.76
C ILE A 3 -12.01 5.80 -2.22
N VAL A 4 -12.04 4.64 -1.57
CA VAL A 4 -13.30 3.99 -1.20
C VAL A 4 -13.51 3.96 0.31
N GLY A 5 -14.77 4.04 0.71
CA GLY A 5 -15.17 3.76 2.08
C GLY A 5 -15.30 2.27 2.35
N ARG A 6 -15.49 1.91 3.63
CA ARG A 6 -15.62 0.52 4.08
C ARG A 6 -16.67 -0.29 3.29
N THR A 7 -17.90 0.21 3.22
CA THR A 7 -19.02 -0.48 2.56
C THR A 7 -18.82 -0.65 1.06
N GLU A 8 -18.20 0.34 0.42
CA GLU A 8 -17.86 0.26 -1.00
C GLU A 8 -16.77 -0.78 -1.25
N LEU A 9 -15.73 -0.81 -0.39
CA LEU A 9 -14.71 -1.84 -0.48
C LEU A 9 -15.27 -3.25 -0.23
N GLU A 10 -16.20 -3.41 0.71
CA GLU A 10 -16.88 -4.69 0.95
C GLU A 10 -17.63 -5.18 -0.30
N THR A 11 -18.25 -4.26 -1.04
CA THR A 11 -18.93 -4.56 -2.30
C THR A 11 -17.95 -5.00 -3.39
N LEU A 12 -16.82 -4.29 -3.51
CA LEU A 12 -15.75 -4.66 -4.46
C LEU A 12 -15.14 -6.03 -4.12
N LEU A 13 -14.81 -6.26 -2.85
CA LEU A 13 -14.26 -7.53 -2.37
C LEU A 13 -15.20 -8.70 -2.64
N ALA A 14 -16.50 -8.54 -2.41
CA ALA A 14 -17.48 -9.57 -2.72
C ALA A 14 -17.48 -9.90 -4.22
N ALA A 15 -17.51 -8.88 -5.08
CA ALA A 15 -17.50 -9.07 -6.53
C ALA A 15 -16.20 -9.74 -7.03
N TRP A 16 -15.03 -9.32 -6.54
CA TRP A 16 -13.74 -9.93 -6.91
C TRP A 16 -13.67 -11.40 -6.49
N ARG A 17 -14.11 -11.71 -5.27
CA ARG A 17 -14.15 -13.09 -4.76
C ARG A 17 -15.14 -13.97 -5.54
N GLU A 18 -16.31 -13.45 -5.91
CA GLU A 18 -17.26 -14.15 -6.76
C GLU A 18 -16.68 -14.48 -8.14
N ASN A 19 -15.82 -13.60 -8.67
CA ASN A 19 -15.09 -13.82 -9.92
C ASN A 19 -13.84 -14.70 -9.77
N GLY A 20 -13.49 -15.13 -8.55
CA GLY A 20 -12.28 -15.90 -8.27
C GLY A 20 -10.98 -15.11 -8.42
N GLU A 21 -11.05 -13.78 -8.34
CA GLU A 21 -9.90 -12.89 -8.42
C GLU A 21 -9.18 -12.82 -7.06
N SER A 22 -7.85 -12.95 -7.08
CA SER A 22 -7.00 -12.80 -5.91
C SER A 22 -6.76 -11.33 -5.56
N VAL A 23 -6.55 -11.04 -4.27
CA VAL A 23 -6.39 -9.67 -3.76
C VAL A 23 -5.05 -9.51 -3.03
N ALA A 24 -4.25 -8.54 -3.47
CA ALA A 24 -3.08 -8.05 -2.77
C ALA A 24 -3.43 -6.80 -1.95
N LEU A 25 -2.86 -6.72 -0.75
CA LEU A 25 -2.91 -5.53 0.10
C LEU A 25 -1.50 -4.95 0.22
N ALA A 26 -1.33 -3.71 -0.23
CA ALA A 26 -0.15 -2.90 0.00
C ALA A 26 -0.46 -1.85 1.08
N SER A 27 0.53 -1.49 1.90
CA SER A 27 0.39 -0.45 2.92
C SER A 27 1.60 0.46 3.00
N GLY A 28 1.36 1.74 3.31
CA GLY A 28 2.44 2.73 3.41
C GLY A 28 1.96 4.15 3.74
N ALA A 29 2.94 5.00 4.09
CA ALA A 29 2.71 6.42 4.32
C ALA A 29 2.53 7.18 3.00
N PHE A 30 3.32 6.88 1.96
CA PHE A 30 3.24 7.57 0.66
C PHE A 30 3.31 9.11 0.76
N ASP A 31 4.10 9.64 1.69
CA ASP A 31 4.16 11.09 1.95
C ASP A 31 4.69 11.88 0.74
N VAL A 32 5.98 11.69 0.41
CA VAL A 32 6.55 12.23 -0.82
C VAL A 32 6.67 11.10 -1.83
N LEU A 33 5.87 11.15 -2.89
CA LEU A 33 5.94 10.15 -3.93
C LEU A 33 7.27 10.19 -4.69
N HIS A 34 7.84 9.01 -4.90
CA HIS A 34 9.03 8.82 -5.72
C HIS A 34 8.95 7.49 -6.46
N VAL A 35 9.90 7.25 -7.38
CA VAL A 35 9.95 6.03 -8.21
C VAL A 35 9.95 4.72 -7.42
N GLY A 36 10.41 4.74 -6.16
CA GLY A 36 10.29 3.60 -5.24
C GLY A 36 8.84 3.12 -5.07
N HIS A 37 7.88 4.01 -4.83
CA HIS A 37 6.46 3.64 -4.68
C HIS A 37 5.89 3.09 -5.99
N VAL A 38 6.30 3.61 -7.15
CA VAL A 38 5.89 3.07 -8.45
C VAL A 38 6.33 1.61 -8.57
N ARG A 39 7.59 1.32 -8.29
CA ARG A 39 8.12 -0.05 -8.34
C ARG A 39 7.46 -0.94 -7.30
N TYR A 40 7.22 -0.41 -6.11
CA TYR A 40 6.55 -1.12 -5.03
C TYR A 40 5.13 -1.54 -5.39
N LEU A 41 4.29 -0.60 -5.82
CA LEU A 41 2.91 -0.88 -6.18
C LEU A 41 2.83 -1.79 -7.42
N ASN A 42 3.71 -1.61 -8.40
CA ASN A 42 3.81 -2.53 -9.54
C ASN A 42 4.15 -3.95 -9.09
N ASN A 43 5.12 -4.11 -8.19
CA ASN A 43 5.50 -5.43 -7.68
C ASN A 43 4.36 -6.06 -6.85
N ALA A 44 3.68 -5.28 -6.02
CA ALA A 44 2.53 -5.76 -5.25
C ALA A 44 1.41 -6.24 -6.19
N ARG A 45 1.13 -5.50 -7.27
CA ARG A 45 0.14 -5.89 -8.28
C ARG A 45 0.49 -7.19 -9.01
N LEU A 46 1.75 -7.60 -9.07
CA LEU A 46 2.15 -8.89 -9.66
C LEU A 46 1.80 -10.09 -8.78
N SER A 47 1.54 -9.88 -7.48
CA SER A 47 1.20 -10.97 -6.56
C SER A 47 -0.28 -11.38 -6.54
N ALA A 48 -1.16 -10.61 -7.21
CA ALA A 48 -2.60 -10.85 -7.21
C ALA A 48 -3.31 -10.18 -8.40
N ASP A 49 -4.57 -10.52 -8.64
CA ASP A 49 -5.39 -9.94 -9.71
C ASP A 49 -5.88 -8.52 -9.40
N ARG A 50 -5.99 -8.18 -8.11
CA ARG A 50 -6.44 -6.88 -7.63
C ARG A 50 -5.47 -6.33 -6.59
N LEU A 51 -5.24 -5.02 -6.61
CA LEU A 51 -4.42 -4.33 -5.61
C LEU A 51 -5.25 -3.31 -4.84
N ILE A 52 -5.33 -3.52 -3.52
CA ILE A 52 -5.82 -2.53 -2.57
C ILE A 52 -4.61 -1.87 -1.91
N VAL A 53 -4.62 -0.54 -1.80
CA VAL A 53 -3.60 0.21 -1.06
C VAL A 53 -4.20 0.86 0.17
N ALA A 54 -3.66 0.51 1.34
CA ALA A 54 -3.98 1.11 2.62
C ALA A 54 -2.98 2.23 2.95
N VAL A 55 -3.44 3.47 2.82
CA VAL A 55 -2.67 4.69 3.09
C VAL A 55 -2.79 5.05 4.56
N SER A 56 -1.66 5.15 5.26
CA SER A 56 -1.66 5.49 6.69
C SER A 56 -2.24 6.88 6.94
N ASP A 57 -3.05 7.07 7.98
CA ASP A 57 -3.54 8.38 8.40
C ASP A 57 -2.42 9.29 8.94
N ASP A 58 -2.72 10.59 9.08
CA ASP A 58 -1.69 11.58 9.43
C ASP A 58 -1.11 11.34 10.83
N ALA A 59 -1.95 10.95 11.80
CA ALA A 59 -1.50 10.65 13.16
C ALA A 59 -0.55 9.45 13.22
N SER A 60 -0.80 8.42 12.41
CA SER A 60 0.07 7.24 12.33
C SER A 60 1.40 7.57 11.70
N VAL A 61 1.40 8.41 10.65
CA VAL A 61 2.65 8.85 10.01
C VAL A 61 3.45 9.74 10.93
N GLU A 62 2.83 10.70 11.62
CA GLU A 62 3.52 11.55 12.61
C GLU A 62 4.13 10.73 13.75
N ALA A 63 3.39 9.75 14.28
CA ALA A 63 3.87 8.87 15.34
C ALA A 63 5.09 8.02 14.91
N LEU A 64 5.19 7.69 13.61
CA LEU A 64 6.25 6.85 13.06
C LEU A 64 7.46 7.67 12.59
N GLU A 65 7.23 8.79 11.92
CA GLU A 65 8.26 9.59 11.24
C GLU A 65 8.65 10.86 12.01
N GLY A 66 7.89 11.21 13.05
CA GLY A 66 8.14 12.34 13.94
C GLY A 66 7.38 13.61 13.57
N ALA A 67 7.49 14.61 14.43
CA ALA A 67 6.81 15.89 14.29
C ALA A 67 7.13 16.57 12.95
N GLY A 68 6.10 17.14 12.32
CA GLY A 68 6.21 17.78 11.00
C GLY A 68 6.04 16.82 9.81
N ARG A 69 5.65 15.57 10.08
CA ARG A 69 5.19 14.60 9.08
C ARG A 69 3.73 14.20 9.35
N PRO A 70 2.95 13.84 8.32
CA PRO A 70 3.29 13.88 6.89
C PRO A 70 3.33 15.33 6.34
N ILE A 71 4.02 15.53 5.21
CA ILE A 71 3.98 16.78 4.44
C ILE A 71 2.62 16.94 3.77
N LEU A 72 2.08 15.85 3.20
CA LEU A 72 0.79 15.83 2.53
C LEU A 72 -0.29 15.20 3.43
N PRO A 73 -1.49 15.79 3.54
CA PRO A 73 -2.62 15.18 4.24
C PRO A 73 -2.97 13.80 3.67
N ALA A 74 -3.53 12.92 4.49
CA ALA A 74 -3.90 11.56 4.10
C ALA A 74 -4.81 11.48 2.87
N ALA A 75 -5.74 12.43 2.73
CA ALA A 75 -6.63 12.52 1.57
C ALA A 75 -5.84 12.72 0.26
N ASP A 76 -4.92 13.68 0.24
CA ASP A 76 -4.09 14.00 -0.93
C ASP A 76 -3.17 12.83 -1.28
N ARG A 77 -2.58 12.18 -0.28
CA ARG A 77 -1.75 10.98 -0.46
C ARG A 77 -2.57 9.83 -1.06
N ALA A 78 -3.78 9.61 -0.55
CA ALA A 78 -4.68 8.60 -1.09
C ALA A 78 -5.12 8.90 -2.52
N GLU A 79 -5.37 10.16 -2.87
CA GLU A 79 -5.70 10.56 -4.24
C GLU A 79 -4.54 10.31 -5.19
N LEU A 80 -3.32 10.69 -4.80
CA LEU A 80 -2.12 10.44 -5.58
C LEU A 80 -1.86 8.94 -5.78
N VAL A 81 -2.04 8.13 -4.74
CA VAL A 81 -1.90 6.66 -4.81
C VAL A 81 -2.98 6.04 -5.70
N ALA A 82 -4.24 6.47 -5.57
CA ALA A 82 -5.36 5.99 -6.38
C ALA A 82 -5.23 6.35 -7.87
N ALA A 83 -4.37 7.31 -8.22
CA ALA A 83 -4.07 7.67 -9.60
C ALA A 83 -3.11 6.68 -10.29
N PHE A 84 -2.47 5.76 -9.57
CA PHE A 84 -1.61 4.74 -10.16
C PHE A 84 -2.49 3.71 -10.87
N GLU A 85 -2.16 3.40 -12.13
CA GLU A 85 -2.91 2.45 -12.96
C GLU A 85 -3.08 1.08 -12.31
N VAL A 86 -2.08 0.64 -11.54
CA VAL A 86 -2.06 -0.67 -10.88
C VAL A 86 -2.93 -0.76 -9.62
N VAL A 87 -3.48 0.35 -9.12
CA VAL A 87 -4.23 0.41 -7.85
C VAL A 87 -5.72 0.31 -8.13
N ASP A 88 -6.35 -0.81 -7.78
CA ASP A 88 -7.79 -1.00 -7.98
C ASP A 88 -8.64 -0.25 -6.94
N ALA A 89 -8.15 -0.12 -5.70
CA ALA A 89 -8.80 0.65 -4.64
C ALA A 89 -7.79 1.23 -3.65
N ALA A 90 -8.05 2.44 -3.16
CA ALA A 90 -7.28 3.05 -2.07
C ALA A 90 -8.18 3.30 -0.85
N ILE A 91 -7.67 3.04 0.35
CA ILE A 91 -8.33 3.35 1.62
C ILE A 91 -7.37 4.11 2.54
N ILE A 92 -7.92 4.90 3.46
CA ILE A 92 -7.16 5.51 4.54
C ILE A 92 -7.34 4.65 5.79
N CYS A 93 -6.24 4.27 6.45
CA CYS A 93 -6.26 3.44 7.66
C CYS A 93 -5.35 4.01 8.74
N SER A 94 -5.69 3.78 10.01
CA SER A 94 -4.82 4.12 11.14
C SER A 94 -3.98 2.91 11.55
N ALA A 95 -2.83 3.13 12.18
CA ALA A 95 -1.98 2.05 12.72
C ALA A 95 -2.74 1.19 13.75
N ALA A 96 -3.63 1.81 14.53
CA ALA A 96 -4.50 1.10 15.48
C ALA A 96 -5.46 0.12 14.80
N THR A 97 -5.82 0.36 13.53
CA THR A 97 -6.75 -0.45 12.75
C THR A 97 -6.06 -1.28 11.67
N ALA A 98 -4.73 -1.22 11.54
CA ALA A 98 -4.03 -1.91 10.46
C ALA A 98 -4.17 -3.45 10.55
N ALA A 99 -4.11 -4.01 11.77
CA ALA A 99 -4.41 -5.42 12.00
C ALA A 99 -5.87 -5.75 11.63
N ASP A 100 -6.81 -4.89 12.04
CA ASP A 100 -8.23 -5.02 11.71
C ASP A 100 -8.47 -4.95 10.20
N VAL A 101 -7.72 -4.12 9.47
CA VAL A 101 -7.82 -4.00 8.01
C VAL A 101 -7.38 -5.29 7.33
N ARG A 102 -6.30 -5.92 7.78
CA ARG A 102 -5.87 -7.20 7.22
C ARG A 102 -6.85 -8.33 7.55
N GLU A 103 -7.35 -8.38 8.78
CA GLU A 103 -8.36 -9.37 9.19
C GLU A 103 -9.70 -9.18 8.47
N TRP A 104 -10.05 -7.94 8.16
CA TRP A 104 -11.26 -7.57 7.42
C TRP A 104 -11.14 -7.87 5.92
N ILE A 105 -10.05 -7.42 5.28
CA ILE A 105 -9.83 -7.60 3.84
C ILE A 105 -9.50 -9.05 3.52
N GLN A 106 -8.84 -9.78 4.42
CA GLN A 106 -8.33 -11.15 4.20
C GLN A 106 -7.62 -11.29 2.84
N PRO A 107 -6.55 -10.51 2.59
CA PRO A 107 -5.87 -10.53 1.31
C PRO A 107 -5.09 -11.84 1.13
N ASP A 108 -4.98 -12.29 -0.12
CA ASP A 108 -4.18 -13.45 -0.49
C ASP A 108 -2.68 -13.17 -0.32
N THR A 109 -2.26 -11.93 -0.55
CA THR A 109 -0.88 -11.46 -0.31
C THR A 109 -0.86 -10.10 0.37
N HIS A 110 0.09 -9.88 1.28
CA HIS A 110 0.32 -8.60 1.94
C HIS A 110 1.75 -8.14 1.71
N CYS A 111 1.92 -6.87 1.32
CA CYS A 111 3.22 -6.24 1.10
C CYS A 111 3.30 -4.94 1.91
N GLU A 112 4.43 -4.69 2.58
CA GLU A 112 4.69 -3.39 3.22
C GLU A 112 5.77 -2.62 2.44
N ASP A 113 5.64 -1.31 2.30
CA ASP A 113 6.63 -0.48 1.59
C ASP A 113 8.05 -0.62 2.19
N ARG A 114 8.12 -0.76 3.52
CA ARG A 114 9.38 -0.98 4.25
C ARG A 114 10.04 -2.32 3.90
N ASP A 115 9.25 -3.35 3.60
CA ASP A 115 9.78 -4.66 3.21
C ASP A 115 10.51 -4.59 1.86
N LEU A 116 9.99 -3.79 0.92
CA LEU A 116 10.66 -3.57 -0.35
C LEU A 116 11.91 -2.71 -0.19
N MET A 117 11.89 -1.66 0.64
CA MET A 117 13.11 -0.89 0.91
C MET A 117 14.22 -1.78 1.49
N ALA A 118 13.86 -2.72 2.38
CA ALA A 118 14.79 -3.71 2.87
C ALA A 118 15.27 -4.67 1.76
N GLN A 119 14.37 -5.12 0.87
CA GLN A 119 14.70 -5.97 -0.28
C GLN A 119 15.65 -5.26 -1.27
N LEU A 120 15.34 -4.04 -1.68
CA LEU A 120 16.16 -3.24 -2.60
C LEU A 120 17.54 -2.94 -2.00
N THR A 121 17.59 -2.68 -0.69
CA THR A 121 18.87 -2.51 0.02
C THR A 121 19.67 -3.81 -0.02
N ARG A 122 19.05 -4.97 0.22
CA ARG A 122 19.70 -6.28 0.09
C ARG A 122 20.19 -6.54 -1.34
N ASP A 123 19.37 -6.26 -2.35
CA ASP A 123 19.70 -6.49 -3.77
C ASP A 123 20.84 -5.56 -4.23
N LEU A 124 20.85 -4.30 -3.74
CA LEU A 124 21.95 -3.36 -3.99
C LEU A 124 23.25 -3.83 -3.33
N ILE A 125 23.18 -4.28 -2.06
CA ILE A 125 24.33 -4.85 -1.34
C ILE A 125 24.85 -6.08 -2.08
N ALA A 126 23.99 -6.98 -2.54
CA ALA A 126 24.40 -8.17 -3.31
C ALA A 126 25.09 -7.78 -4.63
N ARG A 127 24.55 -6.81 -5.37
CA ARG A 127 25.14 -6.34 -6.64
C ARG A 127 26.47 -5.62 -6.47
N ILE A 128 26.70 -4.96 -5.34
CA ILE A 128 27.99 -4.29 -5.03
C ILE A 128 28.99 -5.30 -4.44
N GLY A 129 28.52 -6.24 -3.64
CA GLY A 129 29.33 -7.28 -3.00
C GLY A 129 30.00 -8.23 -4.01
N ASP A 130 29.37 -8.50 -5.15
CA ASP A 130 29.96 -9.28 -6.25
C ASP A 130 31.06 -8.53 -7.06
N GLN A 131 31.36 -7.27 -6.72
CA GLN A 131 32.39 -6.47 -7.40
C GLN A 131 33.71 -6.33 -6.61
N PHE A 132 33.90 -7.08 -5.52
CA PHE A 132 35.14 -7.11 -4.73
C PHE A 132 35.59 -8.52 -4.37
#